data_AF-A0A7S2AIJ3-F1
#
_entry.id   AF-A0A7S2AIJ3-F1
#
_cell.length_a   1.000
_cell.length_b   1.000
_cell.length_c   1.000
_cell.angle_alpha   90.00
_cell.angle_beta   90.00
_cell.angle_gamma   90.00
#
_symmetry.space_group_name_H-M   'P 1'
#
loop_
_entity.id
_entity.type
_entity.pdbx_description
1 polymer ?
#
loop_
_entity_poly.entity_id
_entity_poly.type
_entity_poly.pdbx_seq_one_letter_code
_entity_poly.pdbx_strand_id
1 'polypeptide(L)'
;PHSAEPVDKASKSKLSEKDREILQSAVCSLKAEYPKFFSTSLNCRIPHLHQDKLRNMLFEANVLRRFNIKTDVDLFAWLLSENDAIAKKDDSKLTSKSPTKLEKNALKKSREHGFYLGMDRSWLTSDADVDDDY
;
A
#
# COMPACT_ATOMS: atom_id res chain seq x y z
N PRO A 1 41.52 -16.26 28.35
CA PRO A 1 40.95 -15.08 27.66
C PRO A 1 40.67 -15.38 26.18
N HIS A 2 39.50 -15.97 25.90
CA HIS A 2 39.05 -16.21 24.52
C HIS A 2 38.13 -15.08 24.07
N SER A 3 38.42 -14.60 22.86
CA SER A 3 37.79 -13.52 22.11
C SER A 3 36.27 -13.47 22.24
N ALA A 4 35.75 -12.31 22.60
CA ALA A 4 34.38 -11.93 22.33
C ALA A 4 34.34 -11.25 20.96
N GLU A 5 33.99 -12.00 19.92
CA GLU A 5 33.56 -11.43 18.65
C GLU A 5 32.08 -11.04 18.79
N PRO A 6 31.69 -9.78 18.55
CA PRO A 6 30.28 -9.44 18.42
C PRO A 6 29.78 -9.95 17.08
N VAL A 7 28.87 -10.91 17.13
CA VAL A 7 28.12 -11.38 15.96
C VAL A 7 27.13 -10.30 15.53
N ASP A 8 27.45 -9.58 14.44
CA ASP A 8 26.50 -8.73 13.71
C ASP A 8 25.40 -9.58 13.06
N LYS A 9 24.45 -10.04 13.88
CA LYS A 9 23.25 -10.75 13.44
C LYS A 9 22.03 -9.87 13.66
N ALA A 10 21.78 -8.96 12.72
CA ALA A 10 20.42 -8.57 12.31
C ALA A 10 20.49 -7.54 11.18
N SER A 11 20.71 -8.00 9.94
CA SER A 11 20.20 -7.30 8.75
C SER A 11 18.67 -7.43 8.72
N LYS A 12 17.99 -6.86 9.72
CA LYS A 12 16.60 -6.44 9.56
C LYS A 12 16.69 -5.24 8.64
N SER A 13 16.22 -5.36 7.42
CA SER A 13 16.11 -4.29 6.42
C SER A 13 15.66 -2.99 7.10
N LYS A 14 16.64 -2.14 7.45
CA LYS A 14 16.39 -0.86 8.10
C LYS A 14 15.77 0.02 7.01
N LEU A 15 14.47 0.25 7.15
CA LEU A 15 13.76 1.32 6.47
C LEU A 15 14.55 2.60 6.73
N SER A 16 15.12 3.18 5.68
CA SER A 16 15.94 4.39 5.83
C SER A 16 15.06 5.49 6.43
N GLU A 17 15.61 6.32 7.31
CA GLU A 17 14.86 7.41 7.93
C GLU A 17 14.20 8.29 6.85
N LYS A 18 14.93 8.54 5.75
CA LYS A 18 14.41 9.25 4.57
C LYS A 18 13.24 8.56 3.89
N ASP A 19 13.33 7.24 3.67
CA ASP A 19 12.24 6.47 3.05
C ASP A 19 10.99 6.53 3.93
N ARG A 20 11.17 6.48 5.25
CA ARG A 20 10.08 6.59 6.22
C ARG A 20 9.37 7.94 6.11
N GLU A 21 10.13 9.01 6.03
CA GLU A 21 9.63 10.37 5.90
C GLU A 21 8.86 10.55 4.59
N ILE A 22 9.41 10.06 3.47
CA ILE A 22 8.75 10.09 2.16
C ILE A 22 7.41 9.36 2.21
N LEU A 23 7.40 8.11 2.69
CA LEU A 23 6.17 7.32 2.82
C LEU A 23 5.15 8.01 3.74
N GLN A 24 5.61 8.52 4.88
CA GLN A 24 4.74 9.19 5.84
C GLN A 24 4.13 10.47 5.27
N SER A 25 4.93 11.30 4.59
CA SER A 25 4.46 12.54 3.97
C SER A 25 3.43 12.24 2.87
N ALA A 26 3.75 11.32 1.95
CA ALA A 26 2.85 10.95 0.86
C ALA A 26 1.52 10.36 1.37
N VAL A 27 1.57 9.48 2.37
CA VAL A 27 0.36 8.91 2.98
C VAL A 27 -0.45 9.97 3.73
N CYS A 28 0.21 10.95 4.36
CA CYS A 28 -0.46 12.09 4.99
C CYS A 28 -1.21 12.93 3.96
N SER A 29 -0.57 13.23 2.82
CA SER A 29 -1.17 13.94 1.69
C SER A 29 -2.36 13.16 1.10
N LEU A 30 -2.22 11.84 0.92
CA LEU A 30 -3.30 10.98 0.45
C LEU A 30 -4.48 10.94 1.43
N LYS A 31 -4.21 10.94 2.73
CA LYS A 31 -5.25 11.05 3.76
C LYS A 31 -5.92 12.42 3.76
N ALA A 32 -5.19 13.49 3.50
CA ALA A 32 -5.77 14.83 3.38
C ALA A 32 -6.73 14.93 2.19
N GLU A 33 -6.41 14.25 1.08
CA GLU A 33 -7.28 14.17 -0.10
C GLU A 33 -8.50 13.26 0.12
N TYR A 34 -8.30 12.08 0.75
CA TYR A 34 -9.34 11.08 0.98
C TYR A 34 -9.62 10.79 2.46
N PRO A 35 -9.94 11.78 3.31
CA PRO A 35 -10.01 11.60 4.76
C PRO A 35 -11.11 10.63 5.18
N LYS A 36 -12.17 10.49 4.38
CA LYS A 36 -13.28 9.56 4.63
C LYS A 36 -12.92 8.09 4.43
N PHE A 37 -11.86 7.81 3.67
CA PHE A 37 -11.39 6.44 3.40
C PHE A 37 -10.26 6.03 4.32
N PHE A 38 -9.66 6.97 5.04
CA PHE A 38 -8.69 6.66 6.06
C PHE A 38 -9.39 6.44 7.40
N SER A 39 -9.14 5.28 8.00
CA SER A 39 -9.62 4.98 9.34
C SER A 39 -8.45 4.64 10.26
N THR A 40 -8.64 4.93 11.55
CA THR A 40 -7.64 4.76 12.61
C THR A 40 -7.53 3.32 13.10
N SER A 41 -8.40 2.42 12.61
CA SER A 41 -8.35 1.01 12.99
C SER A 41 -7.29 0.26 12.20
N LEU A 42 -6.46 -0.56 12.85
CA LEU A 42 -5.50 -1.42 12.15
C LEU A 42 -6.19 -2.48 11.26
N ASN A 43 -7.36 -2.94 11.70
CA ASN A 43 -8.22 -3.89 10.99
C ASN A 43 -9.37 -3.20 10.26
N CYS A 44 -9.08 -2.09 9.58
CA CYS A 44 -10.05 -1.46 8.69
C CYS A 44 -10.56 -2.42 7.62
N ARG A 45 -11.88 -2.39 7.39
CA ARG A 45 -12.51 -3.12 6.29
C ARG A 45 -12.45 -2.30 5.01
N ILE A 46 -12.38 -2.99 3.88
CA ILE A 46 -12.50 -2.36 2.55
C ILE A 46 -13.78 -1.49 2.50
N PRO A 47 -13.72 -0.30 1.89
CA PRO A 47 -12.61 0.26 1.10
C PRO A 47 -11.63 1.10 1.94
N HIS A 48 -11.72 1.06 3.28
CA HIS A 48 -10.92 1.92 4.13
C HIS A 48 -9.47 1.42 4.26
N LEU A 49 -8.53 2.36 4.31
CA LEU A 49 -7.12 2.10 4.56
C LEU A 49 -6.68 2.70 5.89
N HIS A 50 -5.64 2.07 6.45
CA HIS A 50 -4.95 2.57 7.63
C HIS A 50 -3.61 3.16 7.22
N GLN A 51 -3.29 4.37 7.68
CA GLN A 51 -2.06 5.08 7.26
C GLN A 51 -0.80 4.23 7.51
N ASP A 52 -0.75 3.60 8.67
CA ASP A 52 0.43 2.87 9.14
C ASP A 52 0.57 1.56 8.37
N LYS A 53 -0.56 0.95 8.02
CA LYS A 53 -0.59 -0.26 7.20
C LYS A 53 -0.18 0.07 5.77
N LEU A 54 -0.65 1.18 5.23
CA LEU A 54 -0.27 1.65 3.90
C LEU A 54 1.23 1.93 3.83
N ARG A 55 1.80 2.63 4.83
CA ARG A 55 3.24 2.86 4.92
C ARG A 55 4.04 1.56 4.94
N ASN A 56 3.64 0.60 5.78
CA ASN A 56 4.33 -0.68 5.87
C ASN A 56 4.22 -1.45 4.54
N MET A 57 3.04 -1.51 3.93
CA MET A 57 2.83 -2.18 2.64
C MET A 57 3.68 -1.57 1.52
N LEU A 58 3.77 -0.24 1.43
CA LEU A 58 4.60 0.45 0.43
C LEU A 58 6.09 0.14 0.63
N PHE A 59 6.53 0.05 1.88
CA PHE A 59 7.90 -0.33 2.20
C PHE A 59 8.19 -1.80 1.90
N GLU A 60 7.31 -2.71 2.31
CA GLU A 60 7.40 -4.14 2.07
C GLU A 60 7.43 -4.43 0.56
N ALA A 61 6.59 -3.75 -0.22
CA ALA A 61 6.60 -3.80 -1.68
C ALA A 61 7.79 -3.08 -2.34
N ASN A 62 8.63 -2.40 -1.55
CA ASN A 62 9.81 -1.66 -1.97
C ASN A 62 9.53 -0.65 -3.11
N VAL A 63 8.35 -0.03 -3.11
CA VAL A 63 7.86 0.82 -4.23
C VAL A 63 8.80 1.98 -4.54
N LEU A 64 9.45 2.52 -3.49
CA LEU A 64 10.42 3.61 -3.64
C LEU A 64 11.59 3.22 -4.54
N ARG A 65 12.19 2.03 -4.33
CA ARG A 65 13.25 1.55 -5.22
C ARG A 65 12.70 1.06 -6.55
N ARG A 66 11.62 0.28 -6.53
CA ARG A 66 11.08 -0.37 -7.75
C ARG A 66 10.67 0.64 -8.80
N PHE A 67 10.03 1.74 -8.37
CA PHE A 67 9.60 2.81 -9.26
C PHE A 67 10.56 4.02 -9.24
N ASN A 68 11.74 3.89 -8.60
CA ASN A 68 12.74 4.96 -8.46
C ASN A 68 12.16 6.28 -7.93
N ILE A 69 11.21 6.18 -7.00
CA ILE A 69 10.57 7.32 -6.34
C ILE A 69 11.48 7.83 -5.24
N LYS A 70 11.87 9.10 -5.33
CA LYS A 70 12.80 9.76 -4.40
C LYS A 70 12.17 10.87 -3.57
N THR A 71 10.92 11.23 -3.88
CA THR A 71 10.19 12.33 -3.25
C THR A 71 8.80 11.87 -2.83
N ASP A 72 8.22 12.53 -1.84
CA ASP A 72 6.86 12.26 -1.38
C ASP A 72 5.80 12.69 -2.39
N VAL A 73 6.10 13.74 -3.18
CA VAL A 73 5.23 14.21 -4.27
C VAL A 73 5.14 13.17 -5.38
N ASP A 74 6.28 12.58 -5.80
CA ASP A 74 6.29 11.48 -6.77
C ASP A 74 5.53 10.27 -6.23
N LEU A 75 5.72 9.92 -4.95
CA LEU A 75 5.01 8.80 -4.34
C LEU A 75 3.49 9.05 -4.33
N PHE A 76 3.08 10.26 -3.99
CA PHE A 76 1.67 10.66 -4.00
C PHE A 76 1.08 10.61 -5.42
N ALA A 77 1.78 11.16 -6.41
CA ALA A 77 1.36 11.11 -7.81
C ALA A 77 1.27 9.66 -8.32
N TRP A 78 2.22 8.80 -7.95
CA TRP A 78 2.19 7.39 -8.28
C TRP A 78 1.01 6.67 -7.63
N LEU A 79 0.72 6.94 -6.34
CA LEU A 79 -0.47 6.40 -5.66
C LEU A 79 -1.78 6.81 -6.36
N LEU A 80 -1.88 8.05 -6.83
CA LEU A 80 -3.03 8.51 -7.61
C LEU A 80 -3.12 7.82 -8.98
N SER A 81 -1.97 7.63 -9.65
CA SER A 81 -1.90 6.90 -10.91
C SER A 81 -2.33 5.45 -10.75
N GLU A 82 -1.87 4.76 -9.71
CA GLU A 82 -2.30 3.39 -9.39
C GLU A 82 -3.78 3.34 -9.03
N ASN A 83 -4.27 4.32 -8.28
CA ASN A 83 -5.69 4.44 -7.98
C ASN A 83 -6.54 4.52 -9.25
N ASP A 84 -6.13 5.33 -10.24
CA ASP A 84 -6.79 5.44 -11.54
C ASP A 84 -6.65 4.16 -12.38
N ALA A 85 -5.50 3.50 -12.35
CA ALA A 85 -5.30 2.21 -13.00
C ALA A 85 -6.24 1.15 -12.45
N ILE A 86 -6.47 1.14 -11.12
CA ILE A 86 -7.45 0.26 -10.48
C ILE A 86 -8.89 0.69 -10.83
N ALA A 87 -9.17 2.00 -10.92
CA ALA A 87 -10.47 2.51 -11.33
C ALA A 87 -10.88 2.05 -12.75
N LYS A 88 -9.89 1.82 -13.62
CA LYS A 88 -10.08 1.28 -14.98
C LYS A 88 -10.24 -0.24 -15.03
N LYS A 89 -9.92 -0.97 -13.95
CA LYS A 89 -10.12 -2.42 -13.89
C LYS A 89 -11.61 -2.74 -13.79
N ASP A 90 -11.99 -3.89 -14.35
CA ASP A 90 -13.35 -4.41 -14.28
C ASP A 90 -13.77 -4.74 -12.85
N ASP A 91 -15.04 -4.53 -12.51
CA ASP A 91 -15.60 -4.82 -11.19
C ASP A 91 -15.38 -6.30 -10.78
N SER A 92 -15.31 -7.21 -11.76
CA SER A 92 -15.01 -8.63 -11.54
C SER A 92 -13.54 -8.93 -11.19
N LYS A 93 -12.63 -7.97 -11.39
CA LYS A 93 -11.23 -8.04 -10.93
C LYS A 93 -11.04 -7.39 -9.57
N LEU A 94 -11.93 -6.46 -9.20
CA LEU A 94 -11.92 -5.75 -7.91
C LEU A 94 -12.66 -6.50 -6.81
N THR A 95 -13.47 -7.49 -7.19
CA THR A 95 -14.27 -8.27 -6.24
C THR A 95 -14.11 -9.76 -6.50
N SER A 96 -14.42 -10.56 -5.48
CA SER A 96 -14.42 -12.02 -5.60
C SER A 96 -15.47 -12.48 -6.61
N LYS A 97 -15.30 -13.68 -7.21
CA LYS A 97 -16.30 -14.31 -8.12
C LYS A 97 -17.73 -14.28 -7.56
N SER A 98 -17.87 -14.36 -6.24
CA SER A 98 -19.13 -14.19 -5.51
C SER A 98 -18.99 -13.02 -4.52
N PRO A 99 -19.26 -11.77 -4.94
CA PRO A 99 -19.02 -10.61 -4.11
C PRO A 99 -20.01 -10.52 -2.95
N THR A 100 -19.48 -10.38 -1.74
CA THR A 100 -20.27 -10.15 -0.54
C THR A 100 -20.97 -8.79 -0.56
N LYS A 101 -22.01 -8.62 0.27
CA LYS A 101 -22.69 -7.32 0.42
C LYS A 101 -21.72 -6.20 0.83
N LEU A 102 -20.66 -6.56 1.56
CA LEU A 102 -19.62 -5.62 1.98
C LEU A 102 -18.75 -5.19 0.79
N GLU A 103 -18.29 -6.12 -0.04
CA GLU A 103 -17.54 -5.81 -1.28
C GLU A 103 -18.35 -4.93 -2.23
N LYS A 104 -19.65 -5.23 -2.43
CA LYS A 104 -20.54 -4.42 -3.28
C LYS A 104 -20.67 -2.99 -2.78
N ASN A 105 -20.85 -2.81 -1.46
CA ASN A 105 -20.93 -1.48 -0.85
C ASN A 105 -19.59 -0.74 -0.90
N ALA A 106 -18.48 -1.46 -0.71
CA ALA A 106 -17.14 -0.90 -0.78
C ALA A 106 -16.83 -0.42 -2.20
N LEU A 107 -17.13 -1.22 -3.22
CA LEU A 107 -17.00 -0.89 -4.63
C LEU A 107 -17.85 0.34 -4.99
N LYS A 108 -19.11 0.38 -4.54
CA LYS A 108 -19.99 1.53 -4.77
C LYS A 108 -19.40 2.82 -4.19
N LYS A 109 -18.98 2.80 -2.92
CA LYS A 109 -18.34 3.96 -2.28
C LYS A 109 -17.04 4.38 -2.97
N SER A 110 -16.24 3.39 -3.39
CA SER A 110 -15.00 3.59 -4.13
C SER A 110 -15.27 4.31 -5.46
N ARG A 111 -16.32 3.92 -6.19
CA ARG A 111 -16.78 4.61 -7.41
C ARG A 111 -17.29 6.02 -7.17
N GLU A 112 -18.09 6.20 -6.13
CA GLU A 112 -18.68 7.51 -5.81
C GLU A 112 -17.63 8.56 -5.44
N HIS A 113 -16.52 8.14 -4.84
CA HIS A 113 -15.44 9.04 -4.40
C HIS A 113 -14.13 8.93 -5.19
N GLY A 114 -14.04 7.97 -6.13
CA GLY A 114 -12.84 7.71 -6.91
C GLY A 114 -11.67 7.14 -6.11
N PHE A 115 -11.90 6.32 -5.07
CA PHE A 115 -10.84 5.73 -4.24
C PHE A 115 -10.87 4.21 -4.24
N TYR A 116 -9.93 3.57 -4.93
CA TYR A 116 -9.89 2.13 -5.18
C TYR A 116 -8.64 1.43 -4.60
N LEU A 117 -7.65 2.18 -4.12
CA LEU A 117 -6.44 1.62 -3.49
C LEU A 117 -6.76 0.70 -2.29
N GLY A 118 -7.90 0.91 -1.63
CA GLY A 118 -8.38 0.07 -0.54
C GLY A 118 -9.14 -1.19 -0.99
N MET A 119 -9.53 -1.28 -2.27
CA MET A 119 -10.28 -2.41 -2.83
C MET A 119 -9.34 -3.51 -3.31
N ASP A 120 -8.39 -3.14 -4.16
CA ASP A 120 -7.38 -4.05 -4.68
C ASP A 120 -6.05 -3.79 -3.96
N ARG A 121 -5.30 -4.84 -3.62
CA ARG A 121 -3.90 -4.70 -3.15
C ARG A 121 -2.90 -5.21 -4.17
N SER A 122 -3.37 -5.77 -5.29
CA SER A 122 -2.52 -6.35 -6.33
C SER A 122 -1.64 -5.31 -7.03
N TRP A 123 -1.99 -4.03 -6.94
CA TRP A 123 -1.18 -2.90 -7.39
C TRP A 123 0.18 -2.82 -6.67
N LEU A 124 0.25 -3.22 -5.38
CA LEU A 124 1.51 -3.30 -4.63
C LEU A 124 2.38 -4.48 -5.04
N THR A 125 1.76 -5.56 -5.53
CA THR A 125 2.43 -6.84 -5.81
C THR A 125 2.65 -7.07 -7.29
N SER A 126 2.60 -6.05 -8.15
CA SER A 126 2.82 -6.22 -9.60
C SER A 126 4.30 -6.50 -9.97
N ASP A 127 5.01 -7.30 -9.15
CA ASP A 127 6.06 -8.18 -9.65
C ASP A 127 5.43 -9.55 -9.87
N ALA A 128 5.39 -9.98 -11.12
CA ALA A 128 5.39 -11.38 -11.43
C ALA A 128 6.76 -11.96 -11.00
N ASP A 129 6.95 -12.27 -9.71
CA ASP A 129 8.05 -13.13 -9.24
C ASP A 129 7.80 -13.59 -7.79
N VAL A 130 6.97 -14.62 -7.63
CA VAL A 130 7.19 -15.66 -6.61
C VAL A 130 6.68 -16.96 -7.23
N ASP A 131 7.57 -17.57 -8.01
CA ASP A 131 7.73 -19.02 -8.03
C ASP A 131 8.13 -19.41 -6.59
N ASP A 132 7.19 -19.88 -5.78
CA ASP A 132 7.50 -20.62 -4.55
C ASP A 132 6.41 -21.68 -4.39
N ASP A 133 6.70 -22.80 -5.05
CA ASP A 133 6.20 -24.12 -4.75
C ASP A 133 6.44 -24.41 -3.26
N TYR A 134 5.37 -24.44 -2.46
CA TYR A 134 5.37 -25.11 -1.16
C TYR A 134 4.01 -25.76 -0.84
#